data_AF-A0A2M9P9N0-F1
#
_entry.id   AF-A0A2M9P9N0-F1
#
_cell.length_a   1.000
_cell.length_b   1.000
_cell.length_c   1.000
_cell.angle_alpha   90.00
_cell.angle_beta   90.00
_cell.angle_gamma   90.00
#
_symmetry.space_group_name_H-M   'P 1'
#
loop_
_entity.id
_entity.type
_entity.pdbx_description
1 polymer ?
#
loop_
_entity_poly.entity_id
_entity_poly.type
_entity_poly.pdbx_seq_one_letter_code
_entity_poly.pdbx_strand_id
1 'polypeptide(L)' 'MRTVLVANRKGGCGKTLTAVTLAAALAGRGGTVALADADPQKSAPALAET' A
#
# COMPACT_ATOMS: atom_id res chain seq x y z
N MET A 1 -12.88 -10.89 -3.36
CA MET A 1 -11.73 -10.10 -2.84
C MET A 1 -10.93 -9.60 -4.05
N ARG A 2 -10.49 -8.34 -4.07
CA ARG A 2 -9.68 -7.77 -5.17
C ARG A 2 -8.28 -7.48 -4.63
N THR A 3 -7.25 -7.83 -5.39
CA THR A 3 -5.85 -7.66 -5.01
C THR A 3 -5.13 -6.78 -6.02
N VAL A 4 -4.36 -5.80 -5.53
CA VAL A 4 -3.56 -4.88 -6.35
C VAL A 4 -2.11 -4.96 -5.91
N LEU A 5 -1.19 -5.17 -6.86
CA LEU A 5 0.25 -5.19 -6.62
C LEU A 5 0.89 -3.96 -7.23
N VAL A 6 1.62 -3.18 -6.42
CA VAL A 6 2.43 -2.06 -6.88
C VAL A 6 3.89 -2.49 -6.92
N ALA A 7 4.40 -2.79 -8.11
CA ALA A 7 5.76 -3.32 -8.30
C ALA A 7 6.54 -2.56 -9.39
N ASN A 8 7.83 -2.40 -9.15
CA ASN A 8 8.80 -1.78 -10.07
C ASN A 8 10.23 -2.10 -9.57
N ARG A 9 11.13 -2.50 -10.49
CA ARG A 9 12.54 -2.81 -10.16
C ARG A 9 13.34 -1.59 -9.71
N LYS A 10 12.93 -0.37 -10.07
CA LYS A 10 13.65 0.84 -9.66
C LYS A 10 13.38 1.16 -8.18
N GLY A 11 14.44 1.26 -7.39
CA GLY A 11 14.39 1.81 -6.03
C GLY A 11 14.06 3.30 -6.05
N GLY A 12 13.29 3.78 -5.06
CA GLY A 12 12.93 5.20 -4.92
C GLY A 12 11.91 5.73 -5.93
N CYS A 13 11.28 4.88 -6.75
CA CYS A 13 10.29 5.33 -7.75
C CYS A 13 8.87 5.53 -7.21
N GLY A 14 8.67 5.53 -5.89
CA GLY A 14 7.38 5.82 -5.25
C GLY A 14 6.43 4.64 -5.03
N LYS A 15 6.83 3.37 -5.23
CA LYS A 15 5.96 2.19 -5.06
C LYS A 15 5.19 2.18 -3.74
N THR A 16 5.92 2.34 -2.63
CA THR A 16 5.38 2.32 -1.27
C THR A 16 4.39 3.46 -1.06
N LEU A 17 4.74 4.67 -1.51
CA LEU A 17 3.85 5.83 -1.40
C LEU A 17 2.56 5.59 -2.18
N THR A 18 2.66 5.11 -3.43
CA THR A 18 1.49 4.79 -4.25
C THR A 18 0.60 3.72 -3.59
N ALA A 19 1.18 2.65 -3.05
CA ALA A 19 0.44 1.59 -2.37
C ALA A 19 -0.31 2.12 -1.13
N VAL A 20 0.37 2.91 -0.29
CA VAL A 20 -0.20 3.53 0.92
C VAL A 20 -1.31 4.51 0.58
N THR A 21 -1.07 5.43 -0.36
CA THR A 21 -2.07 6.43 -0.75
C THR A 21 -3.31 5.77 -1.37
N LEU A 22 -3.13 4.73 -2.19
CA LEU A 22 -4.24 3.98 -2.75
C LEU A 22 -5.04 3.26 -1.65
N ALA A 23 -4.36 2.60 -0.71
CA ALA A 23 -5.01 1.93 0.41
C ALA A 23 -5.82 2.90 1.28
N ALA A 24 -5.24 4.04 1.64
CA ALA A 24 -5.90 5.08 2.42
C ALA A 24 -7.12 5.66 1.69
N ALA A 25 -7.02 5.92 0.38
CA ALA A 25 -8.13 6.43 -0.41
C ALA A 25 -9.29 5.43 -0.53
N LEU A 26 -8.98 4.12 -0.62
CA LEU A 26 -10.00 3.06 -0.65
C LEU A 26 -10.64 2.87 0.73
N ALA A 27 -9.87 2.90 1.81
CA ALA A 27 -10.38 2.84 3.18
C ALA A 27 -11.28 4.04 3.49
N GLY A 28 -10.87 5.25 3.13
CA GLY A 28 -11.66 6.47 3.29
C GLY A 28 -12.98 6.51 2.49
N ARG A 29 -13.17 5.59 1.53
CA ARG A 29 -14.43 5.37 0.81
C ARG A 29 -15.31 4.28 1.44
N GLY A 30 -14.98 3.82 2.64
CA GLY A 30 -15.69 2.76 3.36
C GLY A 30 -15.28 1.35 2.95
N GLY A 31 -14.17 1.18 2.22
CA GLY A 31 -13.66 -0.12 1.84
C GLY A 31 -12.89 -0.79 2.98
N THR A 32 -13.10 -2.07 3.23
CA THR A 32 -12.20 -2.87 4.07
C THR A 32 -10.92 -3.16 3.29
N VAL A 33 -9.80 -2.58 3.71
CA VAL A 33 -8.52 -2.64 3.00
C VAL A 33 -7.45 -3.20 3.91
N ALA A 34 -6.61 -4.08 3.36
CA ALA A 34 -5.37 -4.53 3.99
C ALA A 34 -4.19 -4.07 3.14
N LEU A 35 -3.12 -3.60 3.79
CA LEU A 35 -1.85 -3.25 3.14
C LEU A 35 -0.78 -4.25 3.58
N ALA A 36 -0.06 -4.81 2.61
CA ALA A 36 1.05 -5.74 2.87
C ALA A 36 2.33 -5.20 2.23
N ASP A 37 3.42 -5.20 3.01
CA ASP A 37 4.75 -4.84 2.52
C ASP A 37 5.57 -6.11 2.26
N ALA A 38 5.96 -6.31 1.00
CA ALA A 38 6.81 -7.42 0.57
C ALA A 38 8.25 -6.95 0.26
N ASP A 39 8.57 -5.68 0.46
CA ASP A 39 9.92 -5.16 0.29
C ASP A 39 10.77 -5.48 1.54
N PRO A 40 11.96 -6.09 1.41
CA PRO A 40 12.87 -6.33 2.53
C PRO A 40 13.19 -5.07 3.35
N GLN A 41 13.15 -3.88 2.75
CA GLN A 41 13.38 -2.61 3.43
C GLN A 41 12.22 -2.17 4.33
N LYS A 42 11.05 -2.81 4.22
CA LYS A 42 9.85 -2.54 5.05
C LYS A 42 9.52 -1.05 5.16
N SER A 43 9.53 -0.36 4.02
CA SER A 43 9.32 1.09 3.99
C SER A 43 7.85 1.50 4.17
N ALA A 44 6.91 0.56 4.09
CA ALA A 44 5.50 0.88 4.27
C ALA A 44 5.16 1.16 5.75
N PRO A 45 4.47 2.27 6.05
CA PRO A 45 3.90 2.49 7.36
C PRO A 45 2.75 1.51 7.64
N ALA A 46 2.46 1.29 8.93
CA ALA A 46 1.26 0.59 9.32
C ALA A 46 0.02 1.41 8.91
N LEU A 47 -0.90 0.81 8.15
CA LEU A 47 -2.21 1.38 7.95
C LEU A 47 -3.01 1.08 9.23
N ALA A 48 -3.37 2.11 9.99
CA ALA A 48 -4.17 1.94 11.19
C ALA A 48 -5.53 1.33 10.83
N GLU A 49 -5.96 0.35 11.61
CA GLU A 49 -7.27 -0.30 11.47
C GLU A 49 -8.36 0.77 11.70
N THR A 50 -9.12 1.11 10.65
CA THR A 50 -10.33 1.93 10.72
C THR A 50 -11.52 1.11 10.28
#